data_AF-A0A4Y2WVH6-F1
#
_entry.id   AF-A0A4Y2WVH6-F1
#
_cell.length_a   1.000
_cell.length_b   1.000
_cell.length_c   1.000
_cell.angle_alpha   90.00
_cell.angle_beta   90.00
_cell.angle_gamma   90.00
#
_symmetry.space_group_name_H-M   'P 1'
#
loop_
_entity.id
_entity.type
_entity.pdbx_description
1 polymer ?
#
loop_
_entity_poly.entity_id
_entity_poly.type
_entity_poly.pdbx_seq_one_letter_code
_entity_poly.pdbx_strand_id
1 'polypeptide(L)'
;MRDSVFILEATLCALGCNIGEFPISKSSSQRIRTQEQKERFESIKIDFQNEVPDIVTLHWDVKLLFALSARKLKECLPIVISYRLKEQLIAVPRLDSNNSTGKEEAQAVWKAILYWNLEDKVQILCCDTTASNIGI
;
A
#
# COMPACT_ATOMS: atom_id res chain seq x y z
N MET A 1 -11.27 11.20 -15.55
CA MET A 1 -9.99 11.60 -14.88
C MET A 1 -9.52 13.02 -15.20
N ARG A 2 -10.08 13.72 -16.21
CA ARG A 2 -9.97 15.20 -16.31
C ARG A 2 -10.74 15.92 -15.18
N ASP A 3 -11.60 15.18 -14.50
CA ASP A 3 -12.64 15.70 -13.59
C ASP A 3 -12.11 16.28 -12.27
N SER A 4 -11.00 15.78 -11.72
CA SER A 4 -10.54 16.23 -10.40
C SER A 4 -9.95 17.64 -10.39
N VAL A 5 -9.33 18.06 -11.49
CA VAL A 5 -8.80 19.43 -11.64
C VAL A 5 -9.96 20.41 -11.74
N PHE A 6 -10.97 20.09 -12.56
CA PHE A 6 -12.19 20.90 -12.68
C PHE A 6 -12.96 20.99 -11.35
N ILE A 7 -13.05 19.91 -10.58
CA ILE A 7 -13.67 19.94 -9.25
C ILE A 7 -12.89 20.87 -8.31
N LEU A 8 -11.55 20.80 -8.29
CA LEU A 8 -10.71 21.67 -7.47
C LEU A 8 -10.84 23.15 -7.86
N GLU A 9 -10.80 23.46 -9.15
CA GLU A 9 -11.00 24.82 -9.67
C GLU A 9 -12.39 25.35 -9.32
N ALA A 10 -13.45 24.57 -9.57
CA ALA A 10 -14.82 24.97 -9.23
C ALA A 10 -14.99 25.20 -7.72
N THR A 11 -14.36 24.36 -6.89
CA THR A 11 -14.38 24.50 -5.43
C THR A 11 -13.68 25.78 -4.99
N LEU A 12 -12.50 26.09 -5.55
CA LEU A 12 -11.78 27.32 -5.22
C LEU A 12 -12.52 28.58 -5.68
N CYS A 13 -13.12 28.55 -6.87
CA CYS A 13 -14.01 29.62 -7.34
C CYS A 13 -15.18 29.84 -6.38
N ALA A 14 -15.84 28.77 -5.92
CA ALA A 14 -16.94 28.86 -4.98
C ALA A 14 -16.52 29.39 -3.59
N LEU A 15 -15.28 29.12 -3.18
CA LEU A 15 -14.68 29.64 -1.95
C LEU A 15 -14.14 31.08 -2.09
N GLY A 16 -14.17 31.66 -3.29
CA GLY A 16 -13.61 32.99 -3.57
C GLY A 16 -12.08 33.02 -3.57
N CYS A 17 -11.41 31.87 -3.67
CA CYS A 17 -9.96 31.76 -3.72
C CYS A 17 -9.42 32.06 -5.12
N ASN A 18 -8.25 32.69 -5.21
CA ASN A 18 -7.57 32.89 -6.48
C ASN A 18 -6.93 31.58 -6.94
N ILE A 19 -7.39 31.05 -8.08
CA ILE A 19 -6.88 29.80 -8.66
C ILE A 19 -5.37 29.86 -8.92
N GLY A 20 -4.82 31.02 -9.28
CA GLY A 20 -3.40 31.20 -9.60
C GLY A 20 -2.46 31.03 -8.39
N GLU A 21 -2.98 31.06 -7.17
CA GLU A 21 -2.21 30.85 -5.94
C GLU A 21 -2.00 29.37 -5.63
N PHE A 22 -2.77 28.48 -6.27
CA PHE A 22 -2.71 27.05 -6.02
C PHE A 22 -2.02 26.33 -7.19
N PRO A 23 -1.09 25.39 -6.91
CA PRO A 23 -0.55 24.54 -7.96
C PRO A 23 -1.61 23.51 -8.35
N ILE A 24 -2.56 23.89 -9.20
CA ILE A 24 -3.62 23.01 -9.71
C ILE A 24 -3.19 22.44 -11.04
N SER A 25 -2.50 21.30 -10.97
CA SER A 25 -2.18 20.50 -12.14
C SER A 25 -2.25 19.02 -11.78
N LYS A 26 -2.31 18.17 -12.81
CA LYS A 26 -2.30 16.72 -12.59
C LYS A 26 -1.03 16.27 -11.85
N SER A 27 0.12 16.83 -12.22
CA SER A 27 1.41 16.47 -11.63
C SER A 27 1.54 16.94 -10.18
N SER A 28 1.14 18.17 -9.87
CA SER A 28 1.12 18.70 -8.51
C SER A 28 0.16 17.92 -7.61
N SER A 29 -1.06 17.64 -8.09
CA SER A 29 -2.04 16.81 -7.38
C SER A 29 -1.50 15.42 -7.07
N GLN A 30 -0.83 14.78 -8.05
CA GLN A 30 -0.23 13.47 -7.85
C GLN A 30 0.90 13.53 -6.81
N ARG A 31 1.78 14.54 -6.90
CA ARG A 31 2.89 14.72 -5.96
C ARG A 31 2.41 14.93 -4.54
N ILE A 32 1.43 15.81 -4.34
CA ILE A 32 0.82 16.09 -3.03
C ILE A 32 0.21 14.79 -2.47
N ARG A 33 -0.60 14.07 -3.25
CA ARG A 33 -1.17 12.79 -2.81
C ARG A 33 -0.12 11.77 -2.41
N THR A 34 0.97 11.64 -3.16
CA THR A 34 2.05 10.72 -2.81
C THR A 34 2.74 11.12 -1.51
N GLN A 35 2.95 12.42 -1.28
CA GLN A 35 3.56 12.93 -0.04
C GLN A 35 2.65 12.68 1.17
N GLU A 36 1.37 13.07 1.09
CA GLU A 36 0.37 12.84 2.14
C GLU A 36 0.20 11.36 2.46
N GLN A 37 0.20 10.49 1.43
CA GLN A 37 0.16 9.05 1.63
C GLN A 37 1.39 8.53 2.36
N LYS A 38 2.57 9.05 2.05
CA LYS A 38 3.82 8.69 2.73
C LYS A 38 3.78 9.12 4.20
N GLU A 39 3.39 10.36 4.48
CA GLU A 39 3.29 10.89 5.85
C GLU A 39 2.27 10.10 6.67
N ARG A 40 1.10 9.83 6.10
CA ARG A 40 0.08 9.01 6.77
C ARG A 40 0.55 7.59 7.02
N PHE A 41 1.29 6.99 6.08
CA PHE A 41 1.84 5.66 6.24
C PHE A 41 2.87 5.59 7.37
N GLU A 42 3.76 6.57 7.48
CA GLU A 42 4.70 6.68 8.60
C GLU A 42 3.99 6.89 9.94
N SER A 43 2.96 7.74 9.99
CA SER A 43 2.16 7.92 11.20
C SER A 43 1.53 6.60 11.67
N ILE A 44 0.89 5.86 10.75
CA ILE A 44 0.28 4.56 11.04
C ILE A 44 1.34 3.57 11.56
N LYS A 45 2.54 3.58 10.96
CA LYS A 45 3.64 2.72 11.38
C LYS A 45 4.10 3.03 12.80
N ILE A 46 4.24 4.31 13.15
CA ILE A 46 4.61 4.74 14.52
C ILE A 46 3.53 4.28 15.51
N ASP A 47 2.26 4.53 15.20
CA ASP A 47 1.14 4.14 16.06
C ASP A 47 1.10 2.63 16.30
N PHE A 48 1.28 1.85 15.23
CA PHE A 48 1.38 0.39 15.31
C PHE A 48 2.57 -0.06 16.16
N GLN A 49 3.76 0.55 16.02
CA GLN A 49 4.95 0.18 16.78
C GLN A 49 4.78 0.38 18.30
N ASN A 50 3.92 1.32 18.71
CA ASN A 50 3.62 1.55 20.13
C ASN A 50 2.70 0.47 20.73
N GLU A 51 1.93 -0.25 19.91
CA GLU A 51 0.93 -1.22 20.38
C GLU A 51 1.28 -2.67 20.08
N VAL A 52 2.20 -2.91 19.14
CA VAL A 52 2.47 -4.24 18.60
C VAL A 52 3.10 -5.17 19.67
N PRO A 53 2.50 -6.35 19.93
CA PRO A 53 3.06 -7.32 20.86
C PRO A 53 4.35 -7.97 20.33
N ASP A 54 4.97 -8.82 21.14
CA ASP A 54 6.17 -9.57 20.76
C ASP A 54 5.90 -10.70 19.76
N ILE A 55 4.64 -11.12 19.64
CA ILE A 55 4.23 -12.21 18.74
C ILE A 55 3.11 -11.71 17.86
N VAL A 56 3.32 -11.82 16.54
CA VAL A 56 2.32 -11.47 15.53
C VAL A 56 2.20 -12.53 14.45
N THR A 57 1.05 -12.55 13.78
CA THR A 57 0.83 -13.37 12.59
C THR A 57 0.96 -12.52 11.34
N LEU A 58 1.77 -12.97 10.40
CA LEU A 58 1.91 -12.38 9.08
C LEU A 58 0.98 -13.09 8.10
N HIS A 59 0.18 -12.30 7.40
CA HIS A 59 -0.73 -12.75 6.36
C HIS A 59 -0.35 -12.12 5.03
N TRP A 60 -0.34 -12.89 3.94
CA TRP A 60 -0.29 -12.36 2.59
C TRP A 60 -1.15 -13.20 1.64
N ASP A 61 -1.71 -12.54 0.63
CA ASP A 61 -2.52 -13.16 -0.41
C ASP A 61 -2.38 -12.34 -1.70
N VAL A 62 -2.21 -13.00 -2.84
CA VAL A 62 -2.06 -12.31 -4.13
C VAL A 62 -3.44 -11.87 -4.62
N LYS A 63 -3.60 -10.58 -4.90
CA LYS A 63 -4.83 -10.03 -5.45
C LYS A 63 -4.60 -9.37 -6.80
N LEU A 64 -5.35 -9.83 -7.80
CA LEU A 64 -5.43 -9.17 -9.11
C LEU A 64 -6.22 -7.87 -9.00
N LEU A 65 -5.56 -6.73 -9.23
CA LEU A 65 -6.21 -5.42 -9.33
C LEU A 65 -6.20 -4.94 -10.78
N PHE A 66 -7.35 -4.44 -11.24
CA PHE A 66 -7.44 -3.75 -12.52
C PHE A 66 -6.74 -2.39 -12.43
N ALA A 67 -5.69 -2.19 -13.21
CA ALA A 67 -5.16 -0.85 -13.39
C ALA A 67 -6.19 0.00 -14.15
N LEU A 68 -6.39 1.24 -13.71
CA LEU A 68 -7.31 2.21 -14.37
C LEU A 68 -6.97 2.47 -15.86
N SER A 69 -5.80 2.06 -16.33
CA SER A 69 -5.52 1.93 -17.76
C SER A 69 -6.04 0.57 -18.25
N ALA A 70 -7.09 0.59 -19.06
CA ALA A 70 -7.93 -0.53 -19.49
C ALA A 70 -7.25 -1.71 -20.24
N ARG A 71 -5.95 -2.00 -20.04
CA ARG A 71 -5.21 -3.02 -20.80
C ARG A 71 -4.26 -3.91 -19.99
N LYS A 72 -4.05 -3.68 -18.68
CA LYS A 72 -3.17 -4.54 -17.86
C LYS A 72 -3.77 -4.82 -16.49
N LEU A 73 -4.01 -6.09 -16.21
CA LEU A 73 -4.13 -6.58 -14.84
C LEU A 73 -2.79 -6.33 -14.15
N LYS A 74 -2.84 -5.84 -12.92
CA LYS A 74 -1.65 -5.71 -12.08
C LYS A 74 -1.87 -6.54 -10.83
N GLU A 75 -0.94 -7.43 -10.57
CA GLU A 75 -0.94 -8.20 -9.34
C GLU A 75 -0.41 -7.31 -8.22
N CYS A 76 -1.12 -7.31 -7.11
CA CYS A 76 -0.71 -6.68 -5.89
C CYS A 76 -0.69 -7.74 -4.80
N LEU A 77 0.25 -7.62 -3.88
CA LEU A 77 0.38 -8.51 -2.75
C LEU A 77 0.13 -7.74 -1.46
N PRO A 78 -1.12 -7.63 -0.99
CA PRO A 78 -1.42 -7.18 0.37
C PRO A 78 -0.67 -8.01 1.41
N ILE A 79 0.05 -7.32 2.30
CA ILE A 79 0.74 -7.92 3.43
C ILE A 79 0.17 -7.31 4.70
N VAL A 80 -0.38 -8.17 5.55
CA VAL A 80 -1.14 -7.79 6.74
C VAL A 80 -0.52 -8.44 7.97
N ILE A 81 -0.49 -7.70 9.07
CA ILE A 81 -0.14 -8.21 10.39
C ILE A 81 -1.41 -8.32 11.23
N SER A 82 -1.66 -9.51 11.76
CA SER A 82 -2.76 -9.75 12.69
C SER A 82 -2.22 -9.91 14.10
N TYR A 83 -2.81 -9.18 15.06
CA TYR A 83 -2.41 -9.20 16.47
C TYR A 83 -3.57 -8.76 17.36
N ARG A 84 -3.78 -9.41 18.52
CA ARG A 84 -4.79 -8.99 19.52
C ARG A 84 -6.18 -8.63 18.92
N LEU A 85 -6.66 -9.42 17.95
CA LEU A 85 -7.91 -9.19 17.20
C LEU A 85 -7.95 -7.91 16.33
N LYS A 86 -6.79 -7.30 16.06
CA LYS A 86 -6.59 -6.20 15.12
C LYS A 86 -5.84 -6.70 13.90
N GLU A 87 -6.00 -5.98 12.79
CA GLU A 87 -5.26 -6.18 11.56
C GLU A 87 -4.60 -4.86 11.15
N GLN A 88 -3.36 -4.94 10.70
CA GLN A 88 -2.60 -3.80 10.18
C GLN A 88 -2.06 -4.14 8.80
N LEU A 89 -2.50 -3.41 7.78
CA LEU A 89 -1.90 -3.47 6.46
C LEU A 89 -0.52 -2.81 6.50
N ILE A 90 0.54 -3.58 6.25
CA ILE A 90 1.92 -3.08 6.32
C ILE A 90 2.52 -2.81 4.95
N ALA A 91 2.02 -3.44 3.88
CA ALA A 91 2.43 -3.11 2.52
C ALA A 91 1.42 -3.61 1.48
N VAL A 92 1.42 -2.97 0.31
CA VAL A 92 0.75 -3.46 -0.91
C VAL A 92 1.71 -3.35 -2.10
N PRO A 93 2.82 -4.12 -2.11
CA PRO A 93 3.73 -4.18 -3.25
C PRO A 93 2.98 -4.56 -4.52
N ARG A 94 3.34 -3.88 -5.61
CA ARG A 94 2.89 -4.25 -6.95
C ARG A 94 3.88 -5.26 -7.51
N LEU A 95 3.35 -6.38 -7.98
CA LEU A 95 4.11 -7.41 -8.66
C LEU A 95 3.91 -7.23 -10.17
N ASP A 96 4.99 -7.40 -10.93
CA ASP A 96 4.89 -7.44 -12.38
C ASP A 96 4.27 -8.80 -12.77
N SER A 97 3.10 -8.78 -13.40
CA SER A 97 2.31 -9.98 -13.74
C SER A 97 3.02 -10.98 -14.66
N ASN A 98 4.14 -10.58 -15.27
CA ASN A 98 4.95 -11.45 -16.12
C ASN A 98 6.07 -12.15 -15.34
N ASN A 99 6.25 -11.81 -14.06
CA ASN A 99 7.42 -12.17 -13.25
C ASN A 99 7.08 -12.37 -11.76
N SER A 100 5.80 -12.55 -11.40
CA SER A 100 5.36 -12.87 -10.03
C SER A 100 5.64 -14.33 -9.70
N THR A 101 6.92 -14.67 -9.50
CA THR A 101 7.28 -15.97 -8.93
C THR A 101 7.21 -15.89 -7.40
N GLY A 102 7.12 -17.04 -6.74
CA GLY A 102 7.18 -17.12 -5.27
C GLY A 102 8.40 -16.42 -4.66
N LYS A 103 9.49 -16.29 -5.41
CA LYS A 103 10.69 -15.56 -4.98
C LYS A 103 10.44 -14.06 -4.87
N GLU A 104 9.80 -13.44 -5.86
CA GLU A 104 9.48 -12.01 -5.83
C GLU A 104 8.46 -11.71 -4.72
N GLU A 105 7.49 -12.60 -4.51
CA GLU A 105 6.54 -12.53 -3.39
C GLU A 105 7.26 -12.58 -2.04
N ALA A 106 8.09 -13.61 -1.81
CA ALA A 106 8.86 -13.75 -0.58
C ALA A 106 9.79 -12.54 -0.33
N GLN A 107 10.42 -12.00 -1.38
CA GLN A 107 11.24 -10.79 -1.27
C GLN A 107 10.42 -9.56 -0.90
N ALA A 108 9.21 -9.42 -1.44
CA ALA A 108 8.32 -8.31 -1.12
C ALA A 108 7.84 -8.39 0.33
N VAL A 109 7.50 -9.61 0.79
CA VAL A 109 7.14 -9.91 2.19
C VAL A 109 8.30 -9.59 3.13
N TRP A 110 9.51 -10.09 2.84
CA TRP A 110 10.69 -9.85 3.67
C TRP A 110 11.04 -8.36 3.77
N LYS A 111 10.97 -7.61 2.67
CA LYS A 111 11.17 -6.16 2.68
C LYS A 111 10.15 -5.44 3.57
N ALA A 112 8.89 -5.89 3.59
CA ALA A 112 7.88 -5.32 4.45
C ALA A 112 8.18 -5.60 5.94
N ILE A 113 8.57 -6.83 6.29
CA ILE A 113 8.98 -7.20 7.65
C ILE A 113 10.13 -6.32 8.14
N LEU A 114 11.18 -6.19 7.31
CA LEU A 114 12.34 -5.35 7.60
C LEU A 114 11.95 -3.88 7.79
N TYR A 115 11.16 -3.33 6.86
CA TYR A 115 10.76 -1.93 6.93
C TYR A 115 10.02 -1.60 8.22
N TRP A 116 9.21 -2.54 8.72
CA TRP A 116 8.41 -2.38 9.93
C TRP A 116 9.12 -2.79 11.22
N ASN A 117 10.36 -3.31 11.14
CA ASN A 117 11.14 -3.85 12.25
C ASN A 117 10.42 -5.02 12.96
N LEU A 118 9.96 -6.00 12.19
CA LEU A 118 9.15 -7.13 12.68
C LEU A 118 9.87 -8.48 12.65
N GLU A 119 11.17 -8.51 12.34
CA GLU A 119 11.95 -9.74 12.14
C GLU A 119 11.83 -10.73 13.30
N ASP A 120 11.98 -10.23 14.53
CA ASP A 120 11.94 -11.05 15.75
C ASP A 120 10.51 -11.27 16.29
N LYS A 121 9.50 -10.61 15.68
CA LYS A 121 8.11 -10.60 16.17
C LYS A 121 7.18 -11.52 15.39
N VAL A 122 7.46 -11.75 14.11
CA VAL A 122 6.67 -12.65 13.26
C VAL A 122 7.00 -14.09 13.63
N GLN A 123 6.02 -14.81 14.20
CA GLN A 123 6.17 -16.24 14.53
C GLN A 123 5.21 -17.15 13.76
N ILE A 124 4.17 -16.58 13.15
CA ILE A 124 3.15 -17.33 12.43
C ILE A 124 3.02 -16.74 11.04
N LEU A 125 3.08 -17.59 10.03
CA LEU A 125 2.87 -17.25 8.63
C LEU A 125 1.54 -17.85 8.17
N CYS A 126 0.72 -17.06 7.48
CA CYS A 126 -0.56 -17.51 6.94
C CYS A 126 -0.72 -16.99 5.51
N CYS A 127 -0.83 -17.93 4.58
CA CYS A 127 -1.02 -17.67 3.16
C CYS A 127 -1.92 -18.76 2.56
N ASP A 128 -2.43 -18.52 1.37
CA ASP A 128 -3.13 -19.53 0.58
C ASP A 128 -2.16 -20.62 0.09
N THR A 129 -2.68 -21.84 -0.14
CA THR A 129 -1.87 -23.01 -0.53
C THR A 129 -1.56 -23.02 -2.03
N THR A 130 -1.12 -21.88 -2.57
CA THR A 130 -0.67 -21.76 -3.95
C THR A 130 0.81 -22.13 -4.05
N ALA A 131 1.18 -22.75 -5.18
CA ALA A 131 2.55 -23.17 -5.51
C ALA A 131 3.62 -22.12 -5.19
N SER A 132 3.34 -20.85 -5.51
CA SER A 132 4.25 -19.72 -5.27
C SER A 132 4.60 -19.52 -3.79
N ASN A 133 3.68 -19.80 -2.87
CA ASN A 133 3.90 -19.60 -1.43
C ASN A 133 4.64 -20.76 -0.77
N ILE A 134 4.52 -21.97 -1.32
CA ILE A 134 5.06 -23.20 -0.72
C ILE A 134 6.32 -23.72 -1.40
N GLY A 135 6.75 -23.08 -2.49
CA GLY A 135 7.98 -23.42 -3.21
C GLY A 135 7.91 -24.75 -3.97
N ILE A 136 6.71 -25.15 -4.38
CA ILE A 136 6.42 -26.34 -5.21
C ILE A 136 6.14 -25.88 -6.63
#